data_AF-A0A7C4T5U4-F1
#
_entry.id   AF-A0A7C4T5U4-F1
#
_cell.length_a   1.000
_cell.length_b   1.000
_cell.length_c   1.000
_cell.angle_alpha   90.00
_cell.angle_beta   90.00
_cell.angle_gamma   90.00
#
_symmetry.space_group_name_H-M   'P 1'
#
loop_
_entity.id
_entity.type
_entity.pdbx_description
1 polymer ?
#
loop_
_entity_poly.entity_id
_entity_poly.type
_entity_poly.pdbx_seq_one_letter_code
_entity_poly.pdbx_strand_id
1 'polypeptide(L)'
;MRDGRDRQRLGGPRPWNRALVAAPIVKATGAAPNVSYRPIPSWGASEGIGRRMLEASSAIWIGFIAIGFLVLNQGAKLLTDNAARVAGRIGRSRFVVGALLVSTLCAVPELLVSGVAIEVGNSSIALGNALASNVVTIAFVIGLSALARPILAGREVVLRDAVFLAIVSVVAAALLLDGDLTAFEGVALMALFVPYTLNLAVSQKSTSPEEIERRIEDLRIELELTGWIIGRKIEVRAGLRWLIFGILWAILGAQFLVRGAVGLSEDAGVSPWILGITVVAVGTSLPDIAAAYHATRRGFSDLVLGEGIGASVVTTLLTLGAIALLEPTTYSVELLAPVLGAMVLTSFLLLSVMLGGWKITSRAGAILVASYFAMVLFNVVWFRNGHA
;
A
#
# COMPACT_ATOMS: atom_id res chain seq x y z
N MET A 1 -57.98 55.12 -27.52
CA MET A 1 -59.09 55.44 -26.59
C MET A 1 -59.39 54.21 -25.74
N ARG A 2 -60.12 54.38 -24.62
CA ARG A 2 -60.65 53.38 -23.66
C ARG A 2 -61.31 52.15 -24.31
N ASP A 3 -61.55 50.98 -23.67
CA ASP A 3 -61.30 50.39 -22.33
C ASP A 3 -61.46 48.84 -22.45
N GLY A 4 -61.28 47.94 -21.47
CA GLY A 4 -60.80 48.06 -20.08
C GLY A 4 -61.39 47.01 -19.09
N ARG A 5 -60.59 45.99 -18.69
CA ARG A 5 -60.86 44.79 -17.82
C ARG A 5 -61.13 43.48 -18.61
N ASP A 6 -60.52 42.34 -18.31
CA ASP A 6 -60.53 41.68 -16.98
C ASP A 6 -59.26 40.90 -16.55
N ARG A 7 -59.26 40.34 -15.34
CA ARG A 7 -58.08 39.90 -14.56
C ARG A 7 -57.96 38.38 -14.28
N GLN A 8 -56.72 37.93 -14.01
CA GLN A 8 -56.33 36.75 -13.20
C GLN A 8 -56.60 35.36 -13.84
N ARG A 9 -55.81 34.29 -13.62
CA ARG A 9 -54.67 34.04 -12.69
C ARG A 9 -53.66 33.06 -13.31
N LEU A 10 -52.40 33.14 -12.86
CA LEU A 10 -51.29 32.23 -13.22
C LEU A 10 -51.45 30.85 -12.56
N GLY A 11 -50.94 29.81 -13.21
CA GLY A 11 -50.87 28.45 -12.65
C GLY A 11 -49.82 28.33 -11.53
N GLY A 12 -50.21 27.72 -10.42
CA GLY A 12 -49.32 27.41 -9.28
C GLY A 12 -48.87 25.93 -9.25
N PRO A 13 -47.80 25.61 -8.49
CA PRO A 13 -47.21 24.27 -8.45
C PRO A 13 -48.03 23.26 -7.63
N ARG A 14 -47.96 21.98 -8.02
CA ARG A 14 -48.63 20.86 -7.32
C ARG A 14 -47.82 20.42 -6.08
N PRO A 15 -48.41 20.38 -4.86
CA PRO A 15 -47.77 19.78 -3.70
C PRO A 15 -48.14 18.30 -3.57
N TRP A 16 -47.16 17.41 -3.63
CA TRP A 16 -47.30 16.03 -3.14
C TRP A 16 -46.79 15.97 -1.69
N ASN A 17 -47.70 15.89 -0.72
CA ASN A 17 -47.32 15.53 0.66
C ASN A 17 -48.51 14.98 1.46
N ARG A 18 -48.19 14.17 2.49
CA ARG A 18 -49.09 13.57 3.52
C ARG A 18 -49.94 12.37 3.08
N ALA A 19 -49.34 11.19 3.16
CA ALA A 19 -50.04 9.91 3.27
C ALA A 19 -49.33 8.95 4.25
N LEU A 20 -49.00 9.44 5.47
CA LEU A 20 -48.36 8.63 6.53
C LEU A 20 -48.71 9.14 7.97
N VAL A 21 -49.99 9.29 8.32
CA VAL A 21 -50.47 9.25 9.73
C VAL A 21 -51.94 8.80 9.74
N ALA A 22 -52.23 7.58 10.19
CA ALA A 22 -53.48 7.15 10.86
C ALA A 22 -53.54 5.60 10.98
N ALA A 23 -52.94 5.04 12.03
CA ALA A 23 -53.25 3.68 12.46
C ALA A 23 -54.34 3.74 13.58
N PRO A 24 -55.35 2.85 13.61
CA PRO A 24 -56.39 2.91 14.63
C PRO A 24 -55.85 2.49 16.01
N ILE A 25 -56.11 3.30 17.04
CA ILE A 25 -55.85 2.93 18.43
C ILE A 25 -56.90 1.90 18.87
N VAL A 26 -56.48 0.64 19.03
CA VAL A 26 -57.31 -0.40 19.64
C VAL A 26 -57.35 -0.19 21.14
N LYS A 27 -58.55 -0.01 21.71
CA LYS A 27 -58.75 0.08 23.16
C LYS A 27 -58.39 -1.24 23.82
N ALA A 28 -57.45 -1.22 24.78
CA ALA A 28 -57.18 -2.35 25.64
C ALA A 28 -58.39 -2.64 26.54
N THR A 29 -58.97 -3.82 26.41
CA THR A 29 -59.87 -4.43 27.40
C THR A 29 -59.16 -5.62 28.05
N GLY A 30 -59.44 -5.86 29.33
CA GLY A 30 -58.57 -6.66 30.21
C GLY A 30 -58.62 -8.18 30.01
N ALA A 31 -57.80 -8.86 30.84
CA ALA A 31 -57.48 -10.30 30.86
C ALA A 31 -56.46 -10.75 29.79
N ALA A 32 -55.17 -10.66 30.13
CA ALA A 32 -54.12 -11.37 29.42
C ALA A 32 -54.23 -12.88 29.70
N PRO A 33 -54.23 -13.76 28.67
CA PRO A 33 -54.19 -15.21 28.88
C PRO A 33 -52.82 -15.61 29.46
N ASN A 34 -52.83 -16.58 30.38
CA ASN A 34 -51.64 -17.01 31.09
C ASN A 34 -50.76 -17.91 30.18
N VAL A 35 -49.99 -17.28 29.29
CA VAL A 35 -49.08 -17.98 28.37
C VAL A 35 -47.85 -18.44 29.14
N SER A 36 -47.81 -19.73 29.47
CA SER A 36 -46.63 -20.36 30.07
C SER A 36 -45.47 -20.35 29.09
N TYR A 37 -44.48 -19.49 29.35
CA TYR A 37 -43.26 -19.40 28.54
C TYR A 37 -42.43 -20.68 28.73
N ARG A 38 -42.62 -21.68 27.86
CA ARG A 38 -41.72 -22.83 27.79
C ARG A 38 -40.35 -22.32 27.34
N PRO A 39 -39.26 -22.51 28.11
CA PRO A 39 -37.93 -22.15 27.63
C PRO A 39 -37.63 -22.96 26.37
N ILE A 40 -37.23 -22.25 25.31
CA ILE A 40 -36.78 -22.87 24.06
C ILE A 40 -35.50 -23.65 24.38
N PRO A 41 -35.35 -24.93 23.95
CA PRO A 41 -34.11 -25.66 24.16
C PRO A 41 -32.93 -24.92 23.53
N SER A 42 -31.90 -24.65 24.33
CA SER A 42 -30.65 -24.05 23.86
C SER A 42 -29.85 -25.07 23.05
N TRP A 43 -30.20 -25.25 21.78
CA TRP A 43 -29.49 -26.13 20.87
C TRP A 43 -28.08 -25.60 20.61
N GLY A 44 -27.04 -26.34 21.00
CA GLY A 44 -25.63 -26.07 20.65
C GLY A 44 -25.32 -26.13 19.14
N ALA A 45 -26.35 -26.22 18.29
CA ALA A 45 -26.25 -26.09 16.84
C ALA A 45 -26.06 -24.63 16.40
N SER A 46 -26.49 -23.63 17.20
CA SER A 46 -26.34 -22.21 16.85
C SER A 46 -24.86 -21.78 16.79
N GLU A 47 -24.03 -22.24 17.73
CA GLU A 47 -22.58 -21.97 17.72
C GLU A 47 -21.90 -22.60 16.50
N GLY A 48 -22.28 -23.83 16.13
CA GLY A 48 -21.74 -24.51 14.95
C GLY A 48 -22.16 -23.87 13.62
N ILE A 49 -23.40 -23.36 13.53
CA ILE A 49 -23.88 -22.62 12.35
C ILE A 49 -23.22 -21.24 12.29
N GLY A 50 -23.15 -20.52 13.41
CA GLY A 50 -22.51 -19.21 13.50
C GLY A 50 -21.03 -19.25 13.13
N ARG A 51 -20.27 -20.23 13.66
CA ARG A 51 -18.86 -20.45 13.25
C ARG A 51 -18.73 -20.74 11.76
N ARG A 52 -19.56 -21.63 11.20
CA ARG A 52 -19.54 -21.92 9.75
C ARG A 52 -19.89 -20.71 8.88
N MET A 53 -20.76 -19.82 9.37
CA MET A 53 -21.08 -18.56 8.68
C MET A 53 -19.88 -17.59 8.70
N LEU A 54 -19.22 -17.42 9.85
CA LEU A 54 -18.01 -16.60 9.99
C LEU A 54 -16.81 -17.17 9.21
N GLU A 55 -16.65 -18.49 9.18
CA GLU A 55 -15.63 -19.18 8.37
C GLU A 55 -15.90 -18.96 6.86
N ALA A 56 -17.16 -19.05 6.44
CA ALA A 56 -17.55 -18.82 5.05
C ALA A 56 -17.40 -17.35 4.62
N SER A 57 -17.70 -16.38 5.50
CA SER A 57 -17.53 -14.96 5.18
C SER A 57 -16.05 -14.55 5.19
N SER A 58 -15.26 -15.03 6.16
CA SER A 58 -13.80 -14.88 6.18
C SER A 58 -13.14 -15.41 4.91
N ALA A 59 -13.61 -16.56 4.38
CA ALA A 59 -13.12 -17.11 3.11
C ALA A 59 -13.45 -16.22 1.90
N ILE A 60 -14.59 -15.54 1.88
CA ILE A 60 -14.93 -14.54 0.85
C ILE A 60 -13.97 -13.35 0.91
N TRP A 61 -13.67 -12.85 2.11
CA TRP A 61 -12.74 -11.73 2.28
C TRP A 61 -11.30 -12.07 1.91
N ILE A 62 -10.82 -13.27 2.25
CA ILE A 62 -9.53 -13.79 1.77
C ILE A 62 -9.54 -13.90 0.23
N GLY A 63 -10.66 -14.30 -0.38
CA GLY A 63 -10.85 -14.29 -1.83
C GLY A 63 -10.76 -12.88 -2.43
N PHE A 64 -11.38 -11.88 -1.80
CA PHE A 64 -11.29 -10.46 -2.19
C PHE A 64 -9.86 -9.93 -2.11
N ILE A 65 -9.14 -10.23 -1.02
CA ILE A 65 -7.72 -9.89 -0.85
C ILE A 65 -6.88 -10.51 -1.97
N ALA A 66 -7.05 -11.81 -2.25
CA ALA A 66 -6.30 -12.51 -3.29
C ALA A 66 -6.60 -11.99 -4.71
N ILE A 67 -7.87 -11.74 -5.04
CA ILE A 67 -8.27 -11.10 -6.31
C ILE A 67 -7.70 -9.69 -6.39
N GLY A 68 -7.75 -8.93 -5.29
CA GLY A 68 -7.19 -7.59 -5.15
C GLY A 68 -5.72 -7.56 -5.52
N PHE A 69 -4.89 -8.42 -4.95
CA PHE A 69 -3.46 -8.51 -5.31
C PHE A 69 -3.23 -8.87 -6.78
N LEU A 70 -3.97 -9.85 -7.33
CA LEU A 70 -3.81 -10.26 -8.73
C LEU A 70 -4.14 -9.12 -9.70
N VAL A 71 -5.23 -8.39 -9.44
CA VAL A 71 -5.71 -7.26 -10.25
C VAL A 71 -4.82 -6.03 -10.06
N LEU A 72 -4.42 -5.72 -8.82
CA LEU A 72 -3.53 -4.60 -8.47
C LEU A 72 -2.16 -4.75 -9.15
N ASN A 73 -1.52 -5.91 -9.01
CA ASN A 73 -0.25 -6.23 -9.65
C ASN A 73 -0.36 -6.14 -11.19
N GLN A 74 -1.42 -6.72 -11.77
CA GLN A 74 -1.64 -6.61 -13.21
C GLN A 74 -1.84 -5.16 -13.67
N GLY A 75 -2.50 -4.33 -12.86
CA GLY A 75 -2.61 -2.90 -13.07
C GLY A 75 -1.25 -2.21 -13.01
N ALA A 76 -0.52 -2.36 -11.90
CA ALA A 76 0.83 -1.83 -11.68
C ALA A 76 1.76 -2.11 -12.87
N LYS A 77 1.84 -3.38 -13.29
CA LYS A 77 2.58 -3.81 -14.47
C LYS A 77 2.17 -3.06 -15.75
N LEU A 78 0.85 -2.88 -15.98
CA LEU A 78 0.37 -2.13 -17.15
C LEU A 78 0.80 -0.66 -17.13
N LEU A 79 0.91 -0.01 -15.95
CA LEU A 79 1.49 1.33 -15.86
C LEU A 79 2.99 1.30 -16.19
N THR A 80 3.76 0.46 -15.49
CA THR A 80 5.22 0.49 -15.54
C THR A 80 5.76 0.04 -16.91
N ASP A 81 5.16 -1.00 -17.53
CA ASP A 81 5.44 -1.43 -18.91
C ASP A 81 5.22 -0.29 -19.93
N ASN A 82 4.19 0.55 -19.74
CA ASN A 82 3.92 1.68 -20.63
C ASN A 82 4.86 2.86 -20.33
N ALA A 83 5.14 3.13 -19.06
CA ALA A 83 6.02 4.21 -18.63
C ALA A 83 7.43 4.06 -19.18
N ALA A 84 8.02 2.87 -19.10
CA ALA A 84 9.37 2.62 -19.63
C ALA A 84 9.43 2.70 -21.16
N ARG A 85 8.37 2.31 -21.87
CA ARG A 85 8.29 2.48 -23.33
C ARG A 85 8.10 3.94 -23.75
N VAL A 86 7.45 4.74 -22.91
CA VAL A 86 7.39 6.20 -23.08
C VAL A 86 8.77 6.82 -22.81
N ALA A 87 9.45 6.42 -21.72
CA ALA A 87 10.82 6.82 -21.39
C ALA A 87 11.82 6.50 -22.51
N GLY A 88 11.77 5.29 -23.09
CA GLY A 88 12.63 4.88 -24.20
C GLY A 88 12.41 5.69 -25.49
N ARG A 89 11.21 6.25 -25.70
CA ARG A 89 10.90 7.16 -26.83
C ARG A 89 11.32 8.61 -26.58
N ILE A 90 11.55 8.99 -25.32
CA ILE A 90 11.82 10.37 -24.90
C ILE A 90 13.28 10.80 -25.17
N GLY A 91 14.16 9.85 -25.52
CA GLY A 91 15.51 10.10 -26.06
C GLY A 91 16.59 10.34 -24.99
N ARG A 92 17.87 10.12 -25.37
CA ARG A 92 19.02 10.12 -24.44
C ARG A 92 19.13 11.39 -23.57
N SER A 93 18.76 12.57 -24.09
CA SER A 93 18.84 13.84 -23.34
C SER A 93 17.77 14.04 -22.27
N ARG A 94 16.77 13.16 -22.19
CA ARG A 94 15.65 13.24 -21.24
C ARG A 94 15.43 11.94 -20.45
N PHE A 95 16.36 10.99 -20.53
CA PHE A 95 16.31 9.68 -19.85
C PHE A 95 16.02 9.80 -18.35
N VAL A 96 16.67 10.76 -17.67
CA VAL A 96 16.48 11.05 -16.24
C VAL A 96 14.99 11.25 -15.88
N VAL A 97 14.25 12.01 -16.69
CA VAL A 97 12.81 12.27 -16.47
C VAL A 97 11.99 10.98 -16.67
N GLY A 98 12.40 10.13 -17.61
CA GLY A 98 11.80 8.82 -17.83
C GLY A 98 12.05 7.84 -16.68
N ALA A 99 13.27 7.77 -16.16
CA ALA A 99 13.62 6.93 -15.02
C ALA A 99 12.91 7.37 -13.73
N LEU A 100 12.86 8.69 -13.48
CA LEU A 100 12.09 9.26 -12.36
C LEU A 100 10.58 8.97 -12.50
N LEU A 101 10.03 9.07 -13.72
CA LEU A 101 8.63 8.70 -13.98
C LEU A 101 8.37 7.22 -13.69
N VAL A 102 9.24 6.30 -14.13
CA VAL A 102 9.07 4.86 -13.85
C VAL A 102 9.15 4.60 -12.34
N SER A 103 10.20 5.09 -11.66
CA SER A 103 10.37 4.91 -10.20
C SER A 103 9.22 5.50 -9.38
N THR A 104 8.67 6.65 -9.78
CA THR A 104 7.46 7.21 -9.15
C THR A 104 6.23 6.34 -9.40
N LEU A 105 6.13 5.71 -10.57
CA LEU A 105 5.02 4.82 -10.91
C LEU A 105 5.13 3.43 -10.25
N CYS A 106 6.31 3.01 -9.81
CA CYS A 106 6.47 1.79 -8.99
C CYS A 106 5.76 1.91 -7.64
N ALA A 107 5.68 3.11 -7.03
CA ALA A 107 4.95 3.35 -5.77
C ALA A 107 3.44 3.64 -5.94
N VAL A 108 2.89 3.49 -7.16
CA VAL A 108 1.44 3.65 -7.40
C VAL A 108 0.60 2.60 -6.64
N PRO A 109 0.97 1.32 -6.50
CA PRO A 109 0.19 0.35 -5.73
C PRO A 109 -0.02 0.80 -4.29
N GLU A 110 1.05 1.23 -3.61
CA GLU A 110 1.03 1.76 -2.26
C GLU A 110 0.14 3.00 -2.16
N LEU A 111 0.33 3.98 -3.06
CA LEU A 111 -0.49 5.20 -3.11
C LEU A 111 -1.98 4.91 -3.33
N LEU A 112 -2.32 3.96 -4.22
CA LEU A 112 -3.71 3.60 -4.51
C LEU A 112 -4.34 2.82 -3.35
N VAL A 113 -3.62 1.89 -2.75
CA VAL A 113 -4.10 1.12 -1.59
C VAL A 113 -4.31 2.05 -0.39
N SER A 114 -3.36 2.95 -0.13
CA SER A 114 -3.51 3.95 0.94
C SER A 114 -4.66 4.94 0.66
N GLY A 115 -4.79 5.44 -0.56
CA GLY A 115 -5.89 6.34 -0.94
C GLY A 115 -7.28 5.68 -0.86
N VAL A 116 -7.40 4.40 -1.25
CA VAL A 116 -8.64 3.63 -1.12
C VAL A 116 -8.93 3.26 0.35
N ALA A 117 -7.92 3.00 1.16
CA ALA A 117 -8.10 2.78 2.60
C ALA A 117 -8.63 4.04 3.31
N ILE A 118 -8.13 5.22 2.93
CA ILE A 118 -8.68 6.53 3.35
C ILE A 118 -10.13 6.70 2.85
N GLU A 119 -10.42 6.43 1.57
CA GLU A 119 -11.78 6.52 0.99
C GLU A 119 -12.80 5.64 1.73
N VAL A 120 -12.39 4.45 2.17
CA VAL A 120 -13.22 3.49 2.92
C VAL A 120 -13.28 3.82 4.43
N GLY A 121 -12.57 4.86 4.90
CA GLY A 121 -12.59 5.31 6.29
C GLY A 121 -11.75 4.45 7.23
N ASN A 122 -10.68 3.82 6.73
CA ASN A 122 -9.80 2.95 7.49
C ASN A 122 -8.31 3.31 7.30
N SER A 123 -7.95 4.51 7.75
CA SER A 123 -6.59 5.05 7.69
C SER A 123 -5.54 4.21 8.42
N SER A 124 -5.93 3.42 9.42
CA SER A 124 -5.06 2.43 10.06
C SER A 124 -4.48 1.40 9.07
N ILE A 125 -5.23 1.00 8.04
CA ILE A 125 -4.69 0.16 6.95
C ILE A 125 -3.72 0.97 6.09
N ALA A 126 -4.05 2.22 5.75
CA ALA A 126 -3.22 3.08 4.90
C ALA A 126 -1.84 3.34 5.51
N LEU A 127 -1.80 3.74 6.78
CA LEU A 127 -0.58 4.06 7.51
C LEU A 127 0.22 2.81 7.89
N GLY A 128 -0.47 1.75 8.35
CA GLY A 128 0.15 0.47 8.65
C GLY A 128 0.83 -0.13 7.42
N ASN A 129 0.18 -0.06 6.26
CA ASN A 129 0.77 -0.41 4.97
C ASN A 129 2.04 0.40 4.68
N ALA A 130 1.92 1.74 4.62
CA ALA A 130 3.04 2.62 4.22
C ALA A 130 4.29 2.47 5.12
N LEU A 131 4.11 2.30 6.43
CA LEU A 131 5.23 2.13 7.36
C LEU A 131 5.85 0.72 7.27
N ALA A 132 5.02 -0.33 7.20
CA ALA A 132 5.50 -1.70 7.16
C ALA A 132 6.08 -2.10 5.80
N SER A 133 5.62 -1.53 4.68
CA SER A 133 6.16 -1.80 3.34
C SER A 133 7.67 -1.51 3.25
N ASN A 134 8.21 -0.58 4.04
CA ASN A 134 9.66 -0.39 4.19
C ASN A 134 10.36 -1.62 4.81
N VAL A 135 9.81 -2.14 5.91
CA VAL A 135 10.35 -3.33 6.60
C VAL A 135 10.21 -4.56 5.70
N VAL A 136 9.05 -4.74 5.06
CA VAL A 136 8.77 -5.79 4.06
C VAL A 136 9.76 -5.72 2.91
N THR A 137 10.00 -4.54 2.34
CA THR A 137 10.92 -4.35 1.21
C THR A 137 12.34 -4.76 1.59
N ILE A 138 12.87 -4.24 2.71
CA ILE A 138 14.21 -4.61 3.16
C ILE A 138 14.31 -6.10 3.53
N ALA A 139 13.31 -6.64 4.23
CA ALA A 139 13.30 -8.03 4.68
C ALA A 139 13.13 -9.02 3.52
N PHE A 140 12.24 -8.74 2.56
CA PHE A 140 11.85 -9.69 1.52
C PHE A 140 12.43 -9.39 0.15
N VAL A 141 12.39 -8.14 -0.33
CA VAL A 141 13.00 -7.77 -1.64
C VAL A 141 14.52 -7.94 -1.57
N ILE A 142 15.17 -7.39 -0.53
CA ILE A 142 16.63 -7.50 -0.34
C ILE A 142 17.00 -8.80 0.40
N GLY A 143 16.35 -9.11 1.53
CA GLY A 143 16.73 -10.25 2.38
C GLY A 143 16.53 -11.63 1.73
N LEU A 144 15.38 -11.92 1.09
CA LEU A 144 15.18 -13.20 0.39
C LEU A 144 16.08 -13.30 -0.86
N SER A 145 16.36 -12.19 -1.53
CA SER A 145 17.34 -12.15 -2.62
C SER A 145 18.73 -12.53 -2.14
N ALA A 146 19.19 -11.98 -1.01
CA ALA A 146 20.47 -12.34 -0.40
C ALA A 146 20.54 -13.81 0.07
N LEU A 147 19.41 -14.42 0.45
CA LEU A 147 19.31 -15.87 0.67
C LEU A 147 19.53 -16.67 -0.62
N ALA A 148 18.95 -16.23 -1.74
CA ALA A 148 19.08 -16.90 -3.03
C ALA A 148 20.50 -16.80 -3.59
N ARG A 149 21.17 -15.64 -3.45
CA ARG A 149 22.58 -15.42 -3.81
C ARG A 149 23.11 -14.19 -3.06
N PRO A 150 24.33 -14.24 -2.49
CA PRO A 150 24.94 -13.06 -1.86
C PRO A 150 24.99 -11.86 -2.82
N ILE A 151 24.49 -10.72 -2.35
CA ILE A 151 24.40 -9.47 -3.11
C ILE A 151 25.68 -8.67 -2.86
N LEU A 152 26.34 -8.21 -3.91
CA LEU A 152 27.44 -7.25 -3.80
C LEU A 152 26.84 -5.83 -3.66
N ALA A 153 27.39 -5.02 -2.78
CA ALA A 153 26.91 -3.66 -2.52
C ALA A 153 27.99 -2.64 -2.91
N GLY A 154 27.84 -2.02 -4.09
CA GLY A 154 28.74 -0.98 -4.56
C GLY A 154 28.86 0.17 -3.56
N ARG A 155 30.08 0.71 -3.36
CA ARG A 155 30.36 1.73 -2.34
C ARG A 155 29.47 2.98 -2.45
N GLU A 156 29.15 3.37 -3.68
CA GLU A 156 28.22 4.47 -3.96
C GLU A 156 26.81 4.18 -3.45
N VAL A 157 26.27 2.98 -3.70
CA VAL A 157 24.92 2.57 -3.26
C VAL A 157 24.80 2.57 -1.74
N VAL A 158 25.82 2.10 -1.01
CA VAL A 158 25.80 2.15 0.46
C VAL A 158 25.83 3.60 0.97
N LEU A 159 26.81 4.39 0.53
CA LEU A 159 27.08 5.70 1.12
C LEU A 159 26.10 6.79 0.65
N ARG A 160 25.52 6.66 -0.54
CA ARG A 160 24.46 7.55 -1.03
C ARG A 160 23.08 7.04 -0.62
N ASP A 161 22.72 5.82 -1.01
CA ASP A 161 21.31 5.39 -0.98
C ASP A 161 20.93 4.75 0.36
N ALA A 162 21.72 3.80 0.89
CA ALA A 162 21.41 3.15 2.17
C ALA A 162 21.55 4.11 3.37
N VAL A 163 22.54 5.01 3.36
CA VAL A 163 22.65 6.09 4.36
C VAL A 163 21.46 7.05 4.27
N PHE A 164 21.05 7.44 3.06
CA PHE A 164 19.87 8.32 2.89
C PHE A 164 18.58 7.65 3.36
N LEU A 165 18.36 6.36 3.07
CA LEU A 165 17.23 5.60 3.59
C LEU A 165 17.23 5.54 5.13
N ALA A 166 18.38 5.33 5.77
CA ALA A 166 18.47 5.35 7.23
C ALA A 166 18.12 6.73 7.82
N ILE A 167 18.60 7.82 7.21
CA ILE A 167 18.26 9.20 7.59
C ILE A 167 16.77 9.46 7.39
N VAL A 168 16.21 9.12 6.23
CA VAL A 168 14.78 9.29 5.92
C VAL A 168 13.90 8.49 6.87
N SER A 169 14.30 7.28 7.25
CA SER A 169 13.59 6.46 8.25
C SER A 169 13.55 7.15 9.61
N VAL A 170 14.66 7.79 10.04
CA VAL A 170 14.72 8.55 11.30
C VAL A 170 13.90 9.84 11.22
N VAL A 171 13.93 10.56 10.09
CA VAL A 171 13.11 11.75 9.88
C VAL A 171 11.63 11.40 9.93
N ALA A 172 11.18 10.39 9.17
CA ALA A 172 9.79 9.96 9.18
C ALA A 172 9.33 9.43 10.55
N ALA A 173 10.20 8.72 11.28
CA ALA A 173 9.89 8.35 12.66
C ALA A 173 9.77 9.57 13.57
N ALA A 174 10.71 10.53 13.51
CA ALA A 174 10.68 11.72 14.35
C ALA A 174 9.46 12.61 14.12
N LEU A 175 8.96 12.70 12.87
CA LEU A 175 7.73 13.40 12.50
C LEU A 175 6.42 12.63 12.82
N LEU A 176 6.51 11.47 13.46
CA LEU A 176 5.37 10.62 13.84
C LEU A 176 5.46 10.13 15.31
N LEU A 177 6.47 10.58 16.06
CA LEU A 177 6.76 10.08 17.41
C LEU A 177 5.82 10.67 18.49
N ASP A 178 5.21 11.82 18.23
CA ASP A 178 4.17 12.43 19.04
C ASP A 178 2.76 11.94 18.68
N GLY A 179 2.61 11.22 17.57
CA GLY A 179 1.36 10.62 17.10
C GLY A 179 0.56 11.49 16.14
N ASP A 180 0.91 12.77 15.99
CA ASP A 180 0.26 13.67 15.04
C ASP A 180 0.85 13.46 13.64
N LEU A 181 -0.02 13.34 12.63
CA LEU A 181 0.39 13.33 11.22
C LEU A 181 -0.25 14.51 10.50
N THR A 182 0.48 15.62 10.42
CA THR A 182 -0.03 16.87 9.87
C THR A 182 0.21 17.01 8.36
N ALA A 183 -0.62 17.82 7.71
CA ALA A 183 -0.42 18.20 6.30
C ALA A 183 0.95 18.89 6.07
N PHE A 184 1.49 19.59 7.07
CA PHE A 184 2.80 20.24 6.95
C PHE A 184 3.95 19.22 6.90
N GLU A 185 3.87 18.16 7.69
CA GLU A 185 4.81 17.03 7.61
C GLU A 185 4.65 16.27 6.29
N GLY A 186 3.42 16.14 5.79
CA GLY A 186 3.14 15.63 4.46
C GLY A 186 3.87 16.41 3.36
N VAL A 187 3.75 17.75 3.37
CA VAL A 187 4.51 18.63 2.46
C VAL A 187 6.02 18.47 2.68
N ALA A 188 6.50 18.37 3.92
CA ALA A 188 7.93 18.26 4.21
C ALA A 188 8.54 16.95 3.69
N LEU A 189 7.86 15.81 3.87
CA LEU A 189 8.26 14.50 3.34
C LEU A 189 8.28 14.52 1.81
N MET A 190 7.22 15.03 1.17
CA MET A 190 7.18 15.14 -0.29
C MET A 190 8.20 16.14 -0.84
N ALA A 191 8.50 17.23 -0.11
CA ALA A 191 9.55 18.16 -0.48
C ALA A 191 10.94 17.53 -0.40
N LEU A 192 11.19 16.62 0.56
CA LEU A 192 12.45 15.89 0.70
C LEU A 192 12.66 14.84 -0.42
N PHE A 193 11.62 14.44 -1.15
CA PHE A 193 11.73 13.64 -2.37
C PHE A 193 12.42 14.41 -3.52
N VAL A 194 12.28 15.74 -3.57
CA VAL A 194 12.89 16.59 -4.60
C VAL A 194 14.43 16.54 -4.56
N PRO A 195 15.13 16.81 -3.44
CA PRO A 195 16.59 16.68 -3.39
C PRO A 195 17.06 15.23 -3.57
N TYR A 196 16.29 14.21 -3.18
CA TYR A 196 16.62 12.81 -3.47
C TYR A 196 16.65 12.55 -4.99
N THR A 197 15.56 12.87 -5.68
CA THR A 197 15.45 12.70 -7.14
C THR A 197 16.43 13.59 -7.91
N LEU A 198 16.71 14.81 -7.43
CA LEU A 198 17.75 15.68 -7.99
C LEU A 198 19.17 15.15 -7.76
N ASN A 199 19.48 14.59 -6.59
CA ASN A 199 20.78 13.95 -6.34
C ASN A 199 20.97 12.75 -7.26
N LEU A 200 19.95 11.88 -7.34
CA LEU A 200 19.92 10.74 -8.26
C LEU A 200 20.06 11.18 -9.73
N ALA A 201 19.42 12.30 -10.12
CA ALA A 201 19.53 12.92 -11.44
C ALA A 201 20.89 13.59 -11.73
N VAL A 202 21.57 14.13 -10.72
CA VAL A 202 22.90 14.76 -10.86
C VAL A 202 23.99 13.70 -10.91
N SER A 203 23.89 12.66 -10.08
CA SER A 203 24.75 11.46 -10.17
C SER A 203 24.65 10.80 -11.55
N GLN A 204 23.50 10.92 -12.24
CA GLN A 204 23.28 10.46 -13.61
C GLN A 204 23.87 11.34 -14.72
N LYS A 205 24.30 12.58 -14.44
CA LYS A 205 24.87 13.48 -15.47
C LYS A 205 26.34 13.18 -15.80
N SER A 206 27.00 12.41 -14.94
CA SER A 206 28.38 11.93 -15.12
C SER A 206 28.46 10.55 -15.79
N THR A 207 27.31 9.91 -16.02
CA THR A 207 27.16 8.52 -16.45
C THR A 207 27.58 8.34 -17.91
N SER A 208 28.40 7.32 -18.19
CA SER A 208 28.83 7.03 -19.55
C SER A 208 27.65 6.55 -20.43
N PRO A 209 27.72 6.67 -21.79
CA PRO A 209 26.66 6.18 -22.66
C PRO A 209 26.32 4.70 -22.44
N GLU A 210 27.33 3.89 -22.12
CA GLU A 210 27.25 2.44 -21.85
C GLU A 210 26.50 2.14 -20.54
N GLU A 211 26.59 3.05 -19.57
CA GLU A 211 26.02 2.90 -18.23
C GLU A 211 24.57 3.44 -18.16
N ILE A 212 24.21 4.39 -19.03
CA ILE A 212 22.81 4.70 -19.36
C ILE A 212 22.16 3.51 -20.07
N GLU A 213 22.86 2.87 -21.01
CA GLU A 213 22.35 1.72 -21.76
C GLU A 213 22.15 0.50 -20.85
N ARG A 214 23.05 0.26 -19.88
CA ARG A 214 22.81 -0.68 -18.78
C ARG A 214 21.56 -0.36 -17.99
N ARG A 215 21.34 0.88 -17.54
CA ARG A 215 20.15 1.24 -16.76
C ARG A 215 18.83 1.10 -17.51
N ILE A 216 18.83 1.35 -18.83
CA ILE A 216 17.66 1.07 -19.68
C ILE A 216 17.37 -0.42 -19.71
N GLU A 217 18.41 -1.25 -19.83
CA GLU A 217 18.27 -2.70 -19.80
C GLU A 217 17.93 -3.22 -18.40
N ASP A 218 18.45 -2.63 -17.31
CA ASP A 218 18.10 -2.96 -15.92
C ASP A 218 16.61 -2.70 -15.65
N LEU A 219 16.11 -1.49 -15.96
CA LEU A 219 14.68 -1.15 -15.88
C LEU A 219 13.83 -2.07 -16.76
N ARG A 220 14.33 -2.47 -17.94
CA ARG A 220 13.62 -3.40 -18.81
C ARG A 220 13.59 -4.81 -18.23
N ILE A 221 14.70 -5.28 -17.67
CA ILE A 221 14.82 -6.59 -17.01
C ILE A 221 13.87 -6.63 -15.82
N GLU A 222 13.86 -5.60 -14.98
CA GLU A 222 12.92 -5.41 -13.87
C GLU A 222 11.48 -5.63 -14.34
N LEU A 223 11.01 -4.87 -15.33
CA LEU A 223 9.66 -4.99 -15.90
C LEU A 223 9.35 -6.36 -16.51
N GLU A 224 10.31 -6.95 -17.23
CA GLU A 224 10.19 -8.31 -17.77
C GLU A 224 10.07 -9.37 -16.65
N LEU A 225 10.65 -9.10 -15.47
CA LEU A 225 10.65 -9.99 -14.29
C LEU A 225 9.42 -9.80 -13.39
N THR A 226 9.04 -8.56 -13.06
CA THR A 226 7.73 -8.23 -12.44
C THR A 226 6.60 -8.83 -13.29
N GLY A 227 6.83 -8.88 -14.60
CA GLY A 227 5.91 -9.48 -15.55
C GLY A 227 5.74 -11.00 -15.54
N TRP A 228 6.53 -11.76 -14.78
CA TRP A 228 6.59 -13.24 -14.88
C TRP A 228 5.61 -13.99 -13.95
N ILE A 229 5.09 -13.35 -12.91
CA ILE A 229 4.33 -13.98 -11.80
C ILE A 229 3.10 -14.78 -12.27
N ILE A 230 2.53 -14.45 -13.44
CA ILE A 230 1.33 -15.11 -14.01
C ILE A 230 1.59 -15.68 -15.43
N GLY A 231 2.84 -15.97 -15.78
CA GLY A 231 3.18 -16.89 -16.89
C GLY A 231 2.77 -16.52 -18.32
N ARG A 232 2.29 -15.29 -18.59
CA ARG A 232 1.98 -14.81 -19.96
C ARG A 232 2.66 -13.49 -20.29
N LYS A 233 3.41 -13.48 -21.39
CA LYS A 233 3.82 -12.27 -22.10
C LYS A 233 2.57 -11.61 -22.71
N ILE A 234 1.94 -10.72 -21.95
CA ILE A 234 1.00 -9.76 -22.52
C ILE A 234 1.83 -8.69 -23.20
N GLU A 235 1.96 -8.75 -24.53
CA GLU A 235 2.55 -7.66 -25.31
C GLU A 235 1.56 -6.47 -25.36
N VAL A 236 1.55 -5.70 -24.27
CA VAL A 236 0.76 -4.46 -24.18
C VAL A 236 1.17 -3.54 -25.33
N ARG A 237 0.22 -2.98 -26.08
CA ARG A 237 0.56 -1.98 -27.12
C ARG A 237 0.84 -0.64 -26.44
N ALA A 238 2.00 -0.04 -26.68
CA ALA A 238 2.37 1.20 -25.97
C ALA A 238 1.47 2.38 -26.34
N GLY A 239 0.80 3.00 -25.36
CA GLY A 239 0.04 4.24 -25.57
C GLY A 239 -0.81 4.69 -24.39
N LEU A 240 -1.23 5.96 -24.41
CA LEU A 240 -1.97 6.62 -23.32
C LEU A 240 -3.21 5.85 -22.84
N ARG A 241 -3.92 5.17 -23.75
CA ARG A 241 -5.09 4.33 -23.42
C ARG A 241 -4.73 3.17 -22.48
N TRP A 242 -3.55 2.58 -22.62
CA TRP A 242 -3.09 1.47 -21.77
C TRP A 242 -2.53 1.95 -20.43
N LEU A 243 -1.96 3.16 -20.37
CA LEU A 243 -1.64 3.81 -19.10
C LEU A 243 -2.90 4.08 -18.28
N ILE A 244 -3.94 4.67 -18.90
CA ILE A 244 -5.25 4.90 -18.26
C ILE A 244 -5.89 3.58 -17.84
N PHE A 245 -5.90 2.57 -18.72
CA PHE A 245 -6.45 1.26 -18.39
C PHE A 245 -5.70 0.61 -17.22
N GLY A 246 -4.36 0.70 -17.19
CA GLY A 246 -3.55 0.22 -16.07
C GLY A 246 -3.90 0.90 -14.75
N ILE A 247 -4.06 2.23 -14.73
CA ILE A 247 -4.48 3.00 -13.55
C ILE A 247 -5.85 2.52 -13.06
N LEU A 248 -6.84 2.40 -13.95
CA LEU A 248 -8.18 1.94 -13.59
C LEU A 248 -8.17 0.48 -13.07
N TRP A 249 -7.34 -0.38 -13.65
CA TRP A 249 -7.17 -1.76 -13.19
C TRP A 249 -6.49 -1.83 -11.81
N ALA A 250 -5.46 -1.01 -11.57
CA ALA A 250 -4.80 -0.90 -10.28
C ALA A 250 -5.76 -0.39 -9.19
N ILE A 251 -6.57 0.64 -9.48
CA ILE A 251 -7.63 1.14 -8.59
C ILE A 251 -8.63 0.03 -8.24
N LEU A 252 -9.07 -0.76 -9.24
CA LEU A 252 -9.98 -1.89 -9.01
C LEU A 252 -9.35 -2.95 -8.09
N GLY A 253 -8.07 -3.25 -8.28
CA GLY A 253 -7.32 -4.15 -7.41
C GLY A 253 -7.19 -3.64 -5.97
N ALA A 254 -6.87 -2.36 -5.79
CA ALA A 254 -6.84 -1.70 -4.50
C ALA A 254 -8.21 -1.74 -3.79
N GLN A 255 -9.31 -1.51 -4.52
CA GLN A 255 -10.68 -1.61 -3.99
C GLN A 255 -11.02 -3.03 -3.50
N PHE A 256 -10.66 -4.08 -4.25
CA PHE A 256 -10.84 -5.47 -3.78
C PHE A 256 -9.96 -5.80 -2.57
N LEU A 257 -8.70 -5.38 -2.59
CA LEU A 257 -7.75 -5.62 -1.51
C LEU A 257 -8.17 -4.95 -0.20
N VAL A 258 -8.42 -3.64 -0.22
CA VAL A 258 -8.80 -2.85 0.96
C VAL A 258 -10.13 -3.32 1.52
N ARG A 259 -11.17 -3.49 0.69
CA ARG A 259 -12.48 -3.98 1.15
C ARG A 259 -12.38 -5.40 1.71
N GLY A 260 -11.53 -6.23 1.12
CA GLY A 260 -11.21 -7.56 1.66
C GLY A 260 -10.53 -7.49 3.03
N ALA A 261 -9.58 -6.58 3.23
CA ALA A 261 -8.94 -6.36 4.52
C ALA A 261 -9.92 -5.80 5.58
N VAL A 262 -10.76 -4.83 5.22
CA VAL A 262 -11.77 -4.26 6.14
C VAL A 262 -12.82 -5.32 6.52
N GLY A 263 -13.39 -6.04 5.56
CA GLY A 263 -14.36 -7.10 5.85
C GLY A 263 -13.76 -8.25 6.67
N LEU A 264 -12.50 -8.63 6.42
CA LEU A 264 -11.78 -9.60 7.25
C LEU A 264 -11.55 -9.08 8.68
N SER A 265 -11.34 -7.77 8.84
CA SER A 265 -11.22 -7.13 10.15
C SER A 265 -12.54 -7.23 10.94
N GLU A 266 -13.66 -6.91 10.29
CA GLU A 266 -15.00 -6.94 10.88
C GLU A 266 -15.44 -8.36 11.26
N ASP A 267 -15.28 -9.33 10.36
CA ASP A 267 -15.79 -10.70 10.58
C ASP A 267 -14.86 -11.58 11.43
N ALA A 268 -13.54 -11.46 11.27
CA ALA A 268 -12.57 -12.28 12.01
C ALA A 268 -12.02 -11.57 13.26
N GLY A 269 -12.41 -10.32 13.53
CA GLY A 269 -11.98 -9.54 14.68
C GLY A 269 -10.48 -9.19 14.67
N VAL A 270 -9.83 -9.22 13.51
CA VAL A 270 -8.40 -8.89 13.36
C VAL A 270 -8.26 -7.38 13.24
N SER A 271 -7.39 -6.74 14.02
CA SER A 271 -7.16 -5.28 13.94
C SER A 271 -6.82 -4.83 12.51
N PRO A 272 -7.45 -3.75 11.98
CA PRO A 272 -7.13 -3.21 10.65
C PRO A 272 -5.65 -2.84 10.52
N TRP A 273 -5.04 -2.34 11.60
CA TRP A 273 -3.60 -2.06 11.66
C TRP A 273 -2.77 -3.33 11.45
N ILE A 274 -3.12 -4.43 12.11
CA ILE A 274 -2.40 -5.71 11.96
C ILE A 274 -2.51 -6.19 10.51
N LEU A 275 -3.67 -6.05 9.87
CA LEU A 275 -3.84 -6.39 8.45
C LEU A 275 -3.02 -5.46 7.53
N GLY A 276 -2.98 -4.16 7.84
CA GLY A 276 -2.14 -3.16 7.17
C GLY A 276 -0.66 -3.55 7.19
N ILE A 277 -0.09 -3.77 8.39
CA ILE A 277 1.34 -4.08 8.56
C ILE A 277 1.75 -5.49 8.14
N THR A 278 0.78 -6.37 7.84
CA THR A 278 1.04 -7.76 7.41
C THR A 278 0.55 -8.03 6.00
N VAL A 279 -0.73 -8.39 5.85
CA VAL A 279 -1.31 -8.88 4.60
C VAL A 279 -1.19 -7.83 3.50
N VAL A 280 -1.55 -6.58 3.80
CA VAL A 280 -1.56 -5.50 2.81
C VAL A 280 -0.12 -5.14 2.43
N ALA A 281 0.74 -4.80 3.40
CA ALA A 281 2.15 -4.44 3.14
C ALA A 281 2.95 -5.53 2.41
N VAL A 282 2.83 -6.80 2.81
CA VAL A 282 3.50 -7.91 2.10
C VAL A 282 2.95 -8.04 0.68
N GLY A 283 1.64 -7.89 0.53
CA GLY A 283 0.95 -8.15 -0.71
C GLY A 283 1.09 -7.08 -1.78
N THR A 284 1.26 -5.80 -1.42
CA THR A 284 1.62 -4.76 -2.41
C THR A 284 3.05 -4.93 -2.91
N SER A 285 3.98 -5.36 -2.05
CA SER A 285 5.39 -5.64 -2.40
C SER A 285 5.66 -7.03 -3.02
N LEU A 286 4.65 -7.93 -3.13
CA LEU A 286 4.81 -9.23 -3.82
C LEU A 286 5.38 -9.13 -5.26
N PRO A 287 5.03 -8.13 -6.10
CA PRO A 287 5.61 -7.96 -7.42
C PRO A 287 7.12 -7.77 -7.35
N ASP A 288 7.58 -6.93 -6.43
CA ASP A 288 8.98 -6.50 -6.30
C ASP A 288 9.82 -7.61 -5.65
N ILE A 289 9.25 -8.33 -4.68
CA ILE A 289 9.85 -9.53 -4.08
C ILE A 289 10.15 -10.58 -5.17
N ALA A 290 9.20 -10.82 -6.07
CA ALA A 290 9.40 -11.75 -7.18
C ALA A 290 10.40 -11.21 -8.21
N ALA A 291 10.29 -9.95 -8.60
CA ALA A 291 11.20 -9.31 -9.55
C ALA A 291 12.66 -9.38 -9.06
N ALA A 292 12.90 -8.99 -7.80
CA ALA A 292 14.22 -9.03 -7.18
C ALA A 292 14.78 -10.44 -7.01
N TYR A 293 13.94 -11.41 -6.61
CA TYR A 293 14.35 -12.81 -6.55
C TYR A 293 14.85 -13.32 -7.91
N HIS A 294 14.16 -12.97 -9.00
CA HIS A 294 14.59 -13.35 -10.35
C HIS A 294 15.81 -12.56 -10.85
N ALA A 295 15.90 -11.27 -10.55
CA ALA A 295 17.03 -10.41 -10.90
C ALA A 295 18.33 -10.95 -10.27
N THR A 296 18.27 -11.27 -8.97
CA THR A 296 19.38 -11.83 -8.20
C THR A 296 19.81 -13.20 -8.71
N ARG A 297 18.86 -14.08 -9.09
CA ARG A 297 19.19 -15.38 -9.71
C ARG A 297 19.88 -15.25 -11.07
N ARG A 298 19.60 -14.19 -11.82
CA ARG A 298 20.31 -13.86 -13.07
C ARG A 298 21.62 -13.10 -12.85
N GLY A 299 21.87 -12.59 -11.65
CA GLY A 299 23.10 -11.90 -11.25
C GLY A 299 22.98 -10.37 -11.18
N PHE A 300 21.81 -9.79 -11.48
CA PHE A 300 21.53 -8.36 -11.40
C PHE A 300 21.35 -7.91 -9.94
N SER A 301 22.45 -7.95 -9.19
CA SER A 301 22.47 -7.72 -7.74
C SER A 301 22.32 -6.23 -7.39
N ASP A 302 22.93 -5.36 -8.20
CA ASP A 302 22.85 -3.90 -8.03
C ASP A 302 21.42 -3.38 -8.27
N LEU A 303 20.68 -3.96 -9.22
CA LEU A 303 19.26 -3.67 -9.48
C LEU A 303 18.41 -3.94 -8.23
N VAL A 304 18.64 -5.04 -7.51
CA VAL A 304 17.88 -5.37 -6.30
C VAL A 304 18.13 -4.39 -5.16
N LEU A 305 19.35 -3.88 -5.02
CA LEU A 305 19.65 -2.83 -4.03
C LEU A 305 19.02 -1.50 -4.44
N GLY A 306 19.13 -1.13 -5.71
CA GLY A 306 18.52 0.09 -6.25
C GLY A 306 17.01 0.10 -6.04
N GLU A 307 16.34 -1.00 -6.38
CA GLU A 307 14.89 -1.14 -6.24
C GLU A 307 14.46 -1.18 -4.78
N GLY A 308 15.05 -2.07 -3.95
CA GLY A 308 14.64 -2.20 -2.55
C GLY A 308 14.89 -0.93 -1.71
N ILE A 309 15.99 -0.22 -1.96
CA ILE A 309 16.29 1.04 -1.25
C ILE A 309 15.45 2.19 -1.84
N GLY A 310 15.33 2.26 -3.17
CA GLY A 310 14.56 3.27 -3.88
C GLY A 310 13.07 3.22 -3.51
N ALA A 311 12.43 2.05 -3.62
CA ALA A 311 11.03 1.85 -3.25
C ALA A 311 10.75 2.21 -1.77
N SER A 312 11.67 1.89 -0.86
CA SER A 312 11.55 2.28 0.56
C SER A 312 11.62 3.80 0.75
N VAL A 313 12.55 4.48 0.06
CA VAL A 313 12.64 5.95 0.07
C VAL A 313 11.39 6.59 -0.55
N VAL A 314 10.93 6.10 -1.70
CA VAL A 314 9.72 6.62 -2.38
C VAL A 314 8.49 6.41 -1.50
N THR A 315 8.31 5.23 -0.89
CA THR A 315 7.19 4.95 0.02
C THR A 315 7.21 5.87 1.24
N THR A 316 8.37 6.08 1.84
CA THR A 316 8.51 6.94 3.03
C THR A 316 8.31 8.43 2.73
N LEU A 317 8.68 8.91 1.54
CA LEU A 317 8.60 10.33 1.19
C LEU A 317 7.33 10.72 0.43
N LEU A 318 6.87 9.88 -0.50
CA LEU A 318 5.66 10.11 -1.29
C LEU A 318 4.42 9.46 -0.69
N THR A 319 4.44 8.17 -0.34
CA THR A 319 3.21 7.49 0.14
C THR A 319 2.79 8.00 1.50
N LEU A 320 3.71 8.03 2.47
CA LEU A 320 3.43 8.59 3.80
C LEU A 320 3.10 10.10 3.71
N GLY A 321 3.82 10.84 2.88
CA GLY A 321 3.56 12.26 2.64
C GLY A 321 2.18 12.54 2.03
N ALA A 322 1.73 11.67 1.11
CA ALA A 322 0.39 11.75 0.52
C ALA A 322 -0.71 11.38 1.53
N ILE A 323 -0.51 10.35 2.37
CA ILE A 323 -1.44 10.03 3.47
C ILE A 323 -1.66 11.25 4.37
N ALA A 324 -0.56 11.88 4.80
CA ALA A 324 -0.57 13.07 5.65
C ALA A 324 -1.28 14.29 5.03
N LEU A 325 -1.31 14.39 3.69
CA LEU A 325 -2.05 15.43 2.97
C LEU A 325 -3.53 15.10 2.75
N LEU A 326 -3.86 13.81 2.56
CA LEU A 326 -5.21 13.34 2.26
C LEU A 326 -6.07 13.20 3.53
N GLU A 327 -5.48 12.69 4.62
CA GLU A 327 -6.13 12.52 5.92
C GLU A 327 -5.16 12.93 7.06
N PRO A 328 -4.98 14.24 7.31
CA PRO A 328 -4.23 14.71 8.47
C PRO A 328 -4.98 14.32 9.75
N THR A 329 -4.36 13.56 10.64
CA THR A 329 -5.02 13.01 11.83
C THR A 329 -4.02 12.57 12.90
N THR A 330 -4.50 12.33 14.11
CA THR A 330 -3.72 11.86 15.27
C THR A 330 -3.91 10.36 15.46
N TYR A 331 -2.82 9.63 15.66
CA TYR A 331 -2.79 8.21 16.00
C TYR A 331 -2.20 8.01 17.40
N SER A 332 -2.49 6.88 18.07
CA SER A 332 -1.84 6.56 19.35
C SER A 332 -0.36 6.26 19.16
N VAL A 333 0.51 6.83 20.00
CA VAL A 333 1.96 6.59 19.94
C VAL A 333 2.27 5.11 20.21
N GLU A 334 1.45 4.46 21.02
CA GLU A 334 1.47 3.02 21.31
C GLU A 334 1.29 2.16 20.05
N LEU A 335 0.51 2.64 19.07
CA LEU A 335 0.29 2.00 17.77
C LEU A 335 1.50 2.18 16.84
N LEU A 336 2.03 3.40 16.77
CA LEU A 336 3.08 3.77 15.82
C LEU A 336 4.48 3.30 16.25
N ALA A 337 4.86 3.52 17.51
CA ALA A 337 6.23 3.33 17.98
C ALA A 337 6.80 1.92 17.72
N PRO A 338 6.06 0.81 17.84
CA PRO A 338 6.53 -0.52 17.45
C PRO A 338 6.97 -0.63 15.98
N VAL A 339 6.22 -0.03 15.06
CA VAL A 339 6.47 -0.13 13.61
C VAL A 339 7.50 0.90 13.16
N LEU A 340 7.46 2.12 13.69
CA LEU A 340 8.51 3.14 13.47
C LEU A 340 9.88 2.65 13.96
N GLY A 341 9.91 2.05 15.16
CA GLY A 341 11.10 1.40 15.70
C GLY A 341 11.61 0.29 14.78
N ALA A 342 10.74 -0.60 14.31
CA ALA A 342 11.11 -1.65 13.37
C ALA A 342 11.61 -1.12 12.01
N MET A 343 10.99 -0.07 11.47
CA MET A 343 11.42 0.61 10.24
C MET A 343 12.83 1.17 10.38
N VAL A 344 13.09 1.97 11.43
CA VAL A 344 14.41 2.53 11.71
C VAL A 344 15.44 1.42 11.94
N LEU A 345 15.16 0.46 12.81
CA LEU A 345 16.08 -0.65 13.11
C LEU A 345 16.41 -1.48 11.87
N THR A 346 15.44 -1.73 10.98
CA THR A 346 15.65 -2.53 9.76
C THR A 346 16.48 -1.76 8.72
N SER A 347 16.27 -0.45 8.57
CA SER A 347 17.12 0.42 7.74
C SER A 347 18.56 0.50 8.25
N PHE A 348 18.77 0.64 9.56
CA PHE A 348 20.12 0.62 10.16
C PHE A 348 20.78 -0.76 10.11
N LEU A 349 20.01 -1.84 10.24
CA LEU A 349 20.49 -3.21 10.08
C LEU A 349 20.99 -3.46 8.65
N LEU A 350 20.23 -3.04 7.63
CA LEU A 350 20.65 -3.08 6.23
C LEU A 350 21.96 -2.30 6.01
N LEU A 351 22.02 -1.04 6.47
CA LEU A 351 23.21 -0.21 6.35
C LEU A 351 24.43 -0.86 7.03
N SER A 352 24.26 -1.38 8.25
CA SER A 352 25.32 -2.04 9.02
C SER A 352 25.86 -3.29 8.31
N VAL A 353 24.97 -4.09 7.73
CA VAL A 353 25.35 -5.27 6.92
C VAL A 353 26.13 -4.87 5.67
N MET A 354 25.68 -3.82 4.97
CA MET A 354 26.35 -3.34 3.75
C MET A 354 27.74 -2.75 4.04
N LEU A 355 27.90 -2.02 5.16
CA LEU A 355 29.19 -1.49 5.61
C LEU A 355 30.16 -2.59 6.08
N GLY A 356 29.65 -3.70 6.64
CA GLY A 356 30.44 -4.83 7.17
C GLY A 356 31.21 -5.67 6.13
N GLY A 357 31.37 -5.19 4.90
CA GLY A 357 32.14 -5.87 3.85
C GLY A 357 31.68 -5.64 2.41
N TRP A 358 30.89 -4.59 2.14
CA TRP A 358 30.37 -4.24 0.80
C TRP A 358 29.59 -5.38 0.14
N LYS A 359 28.89 -6.18 0.95
CA LYS A 359 28.09 -7.33 0.51
C LYS A 359 27.04 -7.74 1.54
N ILE A 360 25.88 -8.17 1.07
CA ILE A 360 24.84 -8.81 1.89
C ILE A 360 25.00 -10.32 1.74
N THR A 361 25.53 -10.96 2.78
CA THR A 361 25.65 -12.44 2.81
C THR A 361 24.31 -13.09 3.05
N SER A 362 24.14 -14.37 2.68
CA SER A 362 22.88 -15.10 2.96
C SER A 362 22.56 -15.20 4.46
N ARG A 363 23.57 -15.21 5.34
CA ARG A 363 23.33 -15.11 6.80
C ARG A 363 22.72 -13.76 7.17
N ALA A 364 23.20 -12.67 6.59
CA ALA A 364 22.61 -11.35 6.79
C ALA A 364 21.22 -11.24 6.16
N GLY A 365 20.99 -11.85 4.99
CA GLY A 365 19.67 -12.00 4.38
C GLY A 365 18.67 -12.70 5.32
N ALA A 366 19.08 -13.77 5.99
CA ALA A 366 18.26 -14.44 7.01
C ALA A 366 17.90 -13.52 8.19
N ILE A 367 18.84 -12.66 8.62
CA ILE A 367 18.63 -11.70 9.72
C ILE A 367 17.66 -10.58 9.27
N LEU A 368 17.78 -10.08 8.04
CA LEU A 368 16.82 -9.13 7.46
C LEU A 368 15.41 -9.74 7.36
N VAL A 369 15.28 -10.96 6.84
CA VAL A 369 14.01 -11.72 6.80
C VAL A 369 13.43 -11.90 8.20
N ALA A 370 14.25 -12.23 9.19
CA ALA A 370 13.82 -12.40 10.57
C ALA A 370 13.35 -11.09 11.23
N SER A 371 13.86 -9.92 10.80
CA SER A 371 13.43 -8.63 11.36
C SER A 371 11.95 -8.32 11.11
N TYR A 372 11.42 -8.70 9.94
CA TYR A 372 9.98 -8.59 9.65
C TYR A 372 9.15 -9.51 10.58
N PHE A 373 9.53 -10.78 10.74
CA PHE A 373 8.81 -11.68 11.64
C PHE A 373 8.90 -11.24 13.11
N ALA A 374 10.03 -10.67 13.52
CA ALA A 374 10.19 -10.06 14.84
C ALA A 374 9.27 -8.84 15.03
N MET A 375 9.18 -7.94 14.04
CA MET A 375 8.24 -6.81 14.04
C MET A 375 6.80 -7.27 14.19
N VAL A 376 6.36 -8.24 13.37
CA VAL A 376 4.98 -8.74 13.40
C VAL A 376 4.66 -9.43 14.73
N LEU A 377 5.54 -10.30 15.23
CA LEU A 377 5.36 -10.96 16.51
C LEU A 377 5.30 -9.94 17.66
N PHE A 378 6.20 -8.95 17.66
CA PHE A 378 6.21 -7.89 18.66
C PHE A 378 4.91 -7.09 18.63
N ASN A 379 4.45 -6.64 17.46
CA ASN A 379 3.18 -5.93 17.31
C ASN A 379 1.98 -6.76 17.80
N VAL A 380 1.88 -8.04 17.41
CA VAL A 380 0.77 -8.92 17.84
C VAL A 380 0.77 -9.14 19.36
N VAL A 381 1.94 -9.27 20.00
CA VAL A 381 2.04 -9.38 21.46
C VAL A 381 1.72 -8.05 22.14
N TRP A 382 2.20 -6.93 21.59
CA TRP A 382 1.96 -5.58 22.09
C TRP A 382 0.46 -5.24 22.12
N PHE A 383 -0.24 -5.47 21.01
CA PHE A 383 -1.71 -5.36 20.93
C PHE A 383 -2.42 -6.25 21.95
N ARG A 384 -2.01 -7.52 22.09
CA ARG A 384 -2.64 -8.47 23.02
C ARG A 384 -2.50 -8.08 24.49
N ASN A 385 -1.48 -7.30 24.84
CA ASN A 385 -1.26 -6.80 26.18
C ASN A 385 -2.07 -5.54 26.53
N GLY A 386 -2.91 -5.04 25.61
CA GLY A 386 -3.80 -3.90 25.85
C GLY A 386 -3.18 -2.53 25.54
N HIS A 387 -2.11 -2.48 24.74
CA HIS A 387 -1.49 -1.23 24.28
C HIS A 387 -2.03 -0.82 22.89
N ALA A 388 -3.36 -0.64 22.78
CA ALA A 388 -4.06 -0.30 21.54
C ALA A 388 -5.08 0.83 21.78
#